data_AF-A0A3D2ES97-F1
#
_entry.id   AF-A0A3D2ES97-F1
#
_cell.length_a   1.000
_cell.length_b   1.000
_cell.length_c   1.000
_cell.angle_alpha   90.00
_cell.angle_beta   90.00
_cell.angle_gamma   90.00
#
_symmetry.space_group_name_H-M   'P 1'
#
loop_
_entity.id
_entity.type
_entity.pdbx_description
1 polymer ?
#
loop_
_entity_poly.entity_id
_entity_poly.type
_entity_poly.pdbx_seq_one_letter_code
_entity_poly.pdbx_strand_id
1 'polypeptide(L)'
;MVLKLVDENLDIPDLNNVEYLDIELAADNLEVDLQDIGTDTNNVMVDANDSYDFKVLNADAVDAITVKDAGNETATINAMADQSTVALENSEDLVVTMKSGSDNELTVSVSAVTDADIALDTNVDDLTLSSIGSNPNVIANITANSATTVELTGTQDLEIEEVFGAGGLAKVKTLSGGAADGDLTLTLDGTKLESVVLGDGGDDLTIDDVLDADAVVSTGDGNDDITINRMVNSGTVNAGAGADDIILNDPLAIGEKIDGGAGSNDEITLNAAVTAGTVTNIETVNIAAGVSVDFDKFTGETDVNIMTTGQVTVNKLVTSQVDTIANASLVITDMVSGAAASFDAAGSLTIDSNDASLTDLTVEMKTGSTLTLNAAGGNDAVTDVTLTSAGNLTLAGAHVAALKDVDASGVNGTMTVTATDFVALTAYEGAAGIDTVEVAGATGTRNIDLNNGDDSFKSVATGGTLIVNGGAGKDTFELNAGAAGETNIINVTALSDMKVTAIADQAALGAALQAGAYELVTGFKTAKDEFNMDDMGLTNISGVVTSVAAAYTQLATNDVVILNENGSNLDNNTGDGHTDDFYVIVDAAGDHSSVGIFKIDSLAIAAADIDIV
;
A
#
# COMPACT_ATOMS: atom_id res chain seq x y z
N MET A 1 -7.27 59.57 21.70
CA MET A 1 -6.67 60.17 22.91
C MET A 1 -5.71 59.13 23.50
N VAL A 2 -4.60 59.54 24.10
CA VAL A 2 -3.65 58.60 24.72
C VAL A 2 -3.44 58.98 26.19
N LEU A 3 -3.64 58.02 27.08
CA LEU A 3 -3.35 58.07 28.51
C LEU A 3 -2.15 57.17 28.77
N LYS A 4 -1.09 57.71 29.37
CA LYS A 4 0.16 56.97 29.59
C LYS A 4 0.49 56.83 31.05
N LEU A 5 1.10 55.71 31.41
CA LEU A 5 1.62 55.41 32.75
C LEU A 5 0.54 55.56 33.82
N VAL A 6 -0.64 54.97 33.55
CA VAL A 6 -1.79 55.02 34.45
C VAL A 6 -1.53 54.12 35.65
N ASP A 7 -1.55 54.69 36.85
CA ASP A 7 -1.29 54.00 38.12
C ASP A 7 -2.44 54.08 39.13
N GLU A 8 -3.62 54.54 38.69
CA GLU A 8 -4.85 54.63 39.47
C GLU A 8 -6.08 54.27 38.63
N ASN A 9 -7.18 53.91 39.30
CA ASN A 9 -8.45 53.60 38.61
C ASN A 9 -8.93 54.82 37.81
N LEU A 10 -9.47 54.55 36.63
CA LEU A 10 -9.95 55.58 35.70
C LEU A 10 -11.47 55.61 35.67
N ASP A 11 -12.02 56.82 35.85
CA ASP A 11 -13.41 57.17 35.53
C ASP A 11 -13.37 58.04 34.26
N ILE A 12 -13.63 57.44 33.10
CA ILE A 12 -13.43 58.10 31.82
C ILE A 12 -14.61 59.06 31.55
N PRO A 13 -14.36 60.38 31.47
CA PRO A 13 -15.42 61.34 31.19
C PRO A 13 -15.81 61.31 29.72
N ASP A 14 -16.90 62.01 29.37
CA ASP A 14 -17.32 62.20 27.97
C ASP A 14 -16.19 62.79 27.11
N LEU A 15 -15.68 61.95 26.20
CA LEU A 15 -14.60 62.25 25.27
C LEU A 15 -15.15 62.72 23.91
N ASN A 16 -16.00 63.76 23.93
CA ASN A 16 -16.49 64.44 22.73
C ASN A 16 -15.46 64.51 21.57
N ASN A 17 -15.80 63.96 20.40
CA ASN A 17 -14.97 63.85 19.19
C ASN A 17 -13.67 63.03 19.33
N VAL A 18 -13.61 62.04 20.22
CA VAL A 18 -12.51 61.07 20.29
C VAL A 18 -12.99 59.72 19.83
N GLU A 19 -12.51 59.24 18.69
CA GLU A 19 -12.91 57.94 18.13
C GLU A 19 -12.17 56.75 18.77
N TYR A 20 -10.90 56.96 19.14
CA TYR A 20 -10.00 55.95 19.72
C TYR A 20 -9.41 56.45 21.04
N LEU A 21 -9.48 55.63 22.09
CA LEU A 21 -8.81 55.85 23.37
C LEU A 21 -7.74 54.78 23.58
N ASP A 22 -6.52 55.19 23.91
CA ASP A 22 -5.36 54.34 24.17
C ASP A 22 -4.91 54.57 25.63
N ILE A 23 -4.79 53.50 26.41
CA ILE A 23 -4.47 53.51 27.83
C ILE A 23 -3.28 52.58 28.08
N GLU A 24 -2.15 53.14 28.48
CA GLU A 24 -0.95 52.38 28.88
C GLU A 24 -0.85 52.32 30.41
N LEU A 25 -0.94 51.10 30.95
CA LEU A 25 -0.94 50.83 32.39
C LEU A 25 0.47 50.88 33.00
N ALA A 26 0.54 51.25 34.27
CA ALA A 26 1.76 51.24 35.10
C ALA A 26 1.54 50.62 36.48
N ALA A 27 0.36 50.06 36.73
CA ALA A 27 0.02 49.34 37.95
C ALA A 27 -0.98 48.23 37.65
N ASP A 28 -0.99 47.25 38.56
CA ASP A 28 -1.79 46.05 38.48
C ASP A 28 -3.19 46.23 39.09
N ASN A 29 -4.15 45.39 38.66
CA ASN A 29 -5.51 45.32 39.16
C ASN A 29 -6.31 46.64 39.05
N LEU A 30 -6.02 47.42 38.01
CA LEU A 30 -6.69 48.70 37.76
C LEU A 30 -8.09 48.52 37.16
N GLU A 31 -9.00 49.44 37.50
CA GLU A 31 -10.34 49.52 36.92
C GLU A 31 -10.43 50.71 35.95
N VAL A 32 -10.93 50.46 34.74
CA VAL A 32 -11.27 51.46 33.73
C VAL A 32 -12.78 51.49 33.56
N ASP A 33 -13.43 52.52 34.06
CA ASP A 33 -14.87 52.72 33.96
C ASP A 33 -15.21 53.58 32.73
N LEU A 34 -16.03 53.03 31.83
CA LEU A 34 -16.47 53.67 30.59
C LEU A 34 -17.90 54.23 30.66
N GLN A 35 -18.54 54.27 31.84
CA GLN A 35 -19.95 54.66 31.99
C GLN A 35 -20.30 55.99 31.31
N ASP A 36 -19.39 56.97 31.37
CA ASP A 36 -19.63 58.34 30.91
C ASP A 36 -18.81 58.70 29.64
N ILE A 37 -18.17 57.73 28.95
CA ILE A 37 -17.23 58.00 27.85
C ILE A 37 -17.83 58.74 26.63
N GLY A 38 -19.16 58.68 26.48
CA GLY A 38 -19.87 59.30 25.36
C GLY A 38 -20.00 58.37 24.14
N THR A 39 -20.66 58.84 23.08
CA THR A 39 -20.98 58.03 21.88
C THR A 39 -20.01 58.19 20.72
N ASP A 40 -19.02 59.08 20.86
CA ASP A 40 -18.07 59.37 19.79
C ASP A 40 -16.87 58.42 19.82
N THR A 41 -16.65 57.71 20.94
CA THR A 41 -15.55 56.73 21.11
C THR A 41 -16.05 55.33 20.81
N ASN A 42 -15.45 54.69 19.82
CA ASN A 42 -15.86 53.36 19.38
C ASN A 42 -14.86 52.28 19.81
N ASN A 43 -13.60 52.65 20.06
CA ASN A 43 -12.54 51.70 20.38
C ASN A 43 -11.71 52.18 21.58
N VAL A 44 -11.50 51.28 22.53
CA VAL A 44 -10.59 51.46 23.68
C VAL A 44 -9.50 50.39 23.62
N MET A 45 -8.24 50.81 23.54
CA MET A 45 -7.09 49.94 23.72
C MET A 45 -6.53 50.10 25.13
N VAL A 46 -6.28 48.99 25.81
CA VAL A 46 -5.57 48.92 27.09
C VAL A 46 -4.30 48.10 26.89
N ASP A 47 -3.17 48.78 26.97
CA ASP A 47 -1.82 48.23 26.93
C ASP A 47 -1.36 47.93 28.37
N ALA A 48 -1.24 46.63 28.67
CA ALA A 48 -0.88 46.11 29.99
C ALA A 48 0.63 45.96 30.19
N ASN A 49 1.45 46.35 29.20
CA ASN A 49 2.91 46.42 29.30
C ASN A 49 3.56 45.17 29.93
N ASP A 50 3.10 44.01 29.48
CA ASP A 50 3.48 42.64 29.81
C ASP A 50 3.39 42.25 31.30
N SER A 51 2.59 42.95 32.14
CA SER A 51 2.72 42.77 33.60
C SER A 51 1.50 43.09 34.47
N TYR A 52 0.35 43.43 33.90
CA TYR A 52 -0.78 43.96 34.69
C TYR A 52 -2.12 43.30 34.36
N ASP A 53 -2.77 42.77 35.39
CA ASP A 53 -4.20 42.47 35.37
C ASP A 53 -5.00 43.77 35.32
N PHE A 54 -6.15 43.77 34.67
CA PHE A 54 -7.04 44.91 34.70
C PHE A 54 -8.50 44.55 34.46
N LYS A 55 -9.38 45.52 34.75
CA LYS A 55 -10.81 45.41 34.53
C LYS A 55 -11.33 46.59 33.74
N VAL A 56 -12.14 46.32 32.72
CA VAL A 56 -12.94 47.33 32.03
C VAL A 56 -14.40 47.17 32.47
N LEU A 57 -15.02 48.26 32.92
CA LEU A 57 -16.41 48.31 33.36
C LEU A 57 -17.26 49.10 32.38
N ASN A 58 -18.55 48.74 32.26
CA ASN A 58 -19.52 49.39 31.37
C ASN A 58 -19.04 49.43 29.90
N ALA A 59 -18.49 48.29 29.46
CA ALA A 59 -17.88 48.16 28.15
C ALA A 59 -18.86 48.30 26.98
N ASP A 60 -20.18 48.19 27.24
CA ASP A 60 -21.24 48.46 26.27
C ASP A 60 -21.27 49.88 25.70
N ALA A 61 -20.48 50.79 26.27
CA ALA A 61 -20.38 52.15 25.76
C ALA A 61 -19.56 52.25 24.47
N VAL A 62 -18.81 51.19 24.10
CA VAL A 62 -17.92 51.16 22.93
C VAL A 62 -18.15 49.89 22.10
N ASP A 63 -17.75 49.92 20.84
CA ASP A 63 -17.91 48.80 19.91
C ASP A 63 -16.80 47.76 20.08
N ALA A 64 -15.60 48.20 20.46
CA ALA A 64 -14.41 47.35 20.54
C ALA A 64 -13.49 47.67 21.72
N ILE A 65 -12.93 46.62 22.31
CA ILE A 65 -11.84 46.71 23.29
C ILE A 65 -10.63 45.92 22.77
N THR A 66 -9.46 46.55 22.76
CA THR A 66 -8.19 45.86 22.48
C THR A 66 -7.41 45.69 23.78
N VAL A 67 -7.12 44.46 24.15
CA VAL A 67 -6.18 44.05 25.19
C VAL A 67 -4.84 43.84 24.52
N LYS A 68 -3.83 44.61 24.92
CA LYS A 68 -2.53 44.57 24.28
C LYS A 68 -1.43 44.33 25.29
N ASP A 69 -0.47 43.49 24.89
CA ASP A 69 0.75 43.20 25.64
C ASP A 69 0.39 42.85 27.10
N ALA A 70 -0.61 41.99 27.32
CA ALA A 70 -0.93 41.50 28.66
C ALA A 70 -0.14 40.23 29.01
N GLY A 71 0.45 39.55 28.02
CA GLY A 71 1.04 38.23 28.24
C GLY A 71 0.02 37.31 28.90
N ASN A 72 0.42 36.65 29.98
CA ASN A 72 -0.41 35.74 30.78
C ASN A 72 -1.20 36.42 31.91
N GLU A 73 -1.38 37.74 31.85
CA GLU A 73 -2.16 38.49 32.84
C GLU A 73 -3.63 38.61 32.40
N THR A 74 -4.54 38.60 33.36
CA THR A 74 -5.98 38.51 33.10
C THR A 74 -6.60 39.88 32.79
N ALA A 75 -7.19 40.00 31.60
CA ALA A 75 -8.10 41.09 31.26
C ALA A 75 -9.55 40.70 31.56
N THR A 76 -10.23 41.43 32.47
CA THR A 76 -11.67 41.24 32.74
C THR A 76 -12.49 42.36 32.10
N ILE A 77 -13.36 42.02 31.15
CA ILE A 77 -14.21 42.97 30.44
C ILE A 77 -15.67 42.76 30.83
N ASN A 78 -16.29 43.78 31.45
CA ASN A 78 -17.62 43.68 32.00
C ASN A 78 -18.69 44.47 31.25
N ALA A 79 -19.85 43.83 31.10
CA ALA A 79 -21.03 44.37 30.47
C ALA A 79 -20.79 44.78 29.00
N MET A 80 -20.15 43.91 28.22
CA MET A 80 -20.06 44.07 26.76
C MET A 80 -21.45 44.12 26.11
N ALA A 81 -21.59 44.92 25.05
CA ALA A 81 -22.80 44.97 24.25
C ALA A 81 -22.85 43.81 23.25
N ASP A 82 -24.03 43.60 22.66
CA ASP A 82 -24.20 42.70 21.52
C ASP A 82 -23.36 43.16 20.30
N GLN A 83 -22.92 42.23 19.46
CA GLN A 83 -22.09 42.45 18.26
C GLN A 83 -20.79 43.23 18.53
N SER A 84 -20.23 43.07 19.72
CA SER A 84 -19.01 43.76 20.12
C SER A 84 -17.77 42.92 19.89
N THR A 85 -16.60 43.58 19.87
CA THR A 85 -15.31 42.93 19.64
C THR A 85 -14.37 43.08 20.84
N VAL A 86 -13.70 41.99 21.21
CA VAL A 86 -12.50 42.02 22.06
C VAL A 86 -11.31 41.53 21.23
N ALA A 87 -10.26 42.33 21.10
CA ALA A 87 -9.03 41.92 20.43
C ALA A 87 -7.94 41.65 21.46
N LEU A 88 -7.28 40.50 21.37
CA LEU A 88 -6.10 40.11 22.15
C LEU A 88 -4.88 40.24 21.25
N GLU A 89 -3.99 41.17 21.57
CA GLU A 89 -2.69 41.34 20.92
C GLU A 89 -1.61 40.97 21.93
N ASN A 90 -0.88 39.87 21.70
CA ASN A 90 0.16 39.38 22.63
C ASN A 90 -0.38 39.27 24.08
N SER A 91 -1.57 38.68 24.20
CA SER A 91 -2.36 38.59 25.45
C SER A 91 -3.09 37.26 25.48
N GLU A 92 -3.04 36.56 26.60
CA GLU A 92 -3.43 35.15 26.72
C GLU A 92 -4.70 34.97 27.56
N ASP A 93 -4.92 35.75 28.63
CA ASP A 93 -6.04 35.52 29.55
C ASP A 93 -7.18 36.55 29.39
N LEU A 94 -8.39 36.08 29.08
CA LEU A 94 -9.57 36.91 28.86
C LEU A 94 -10.79 36.40 29.64
N VAL A 95 -11.44 37.30 30.38
CA VAL A 95 -12.76 37.07 31.00
C VAL A 95 -13.76 38.10 30.50
N VAL A 96 -14.85 37.67 29.88
CA VAL A 96 -15.91 38.57 29.37
C VAL A 96 -17.27 38.27 29.99
N THR A 97 -17.95 39.33 30.44
CA THR A 97 -19.39 39.27 30.74
C THR A 97 -20.17 40.15 29.78
N MET A 98 -21.18 39.57 29.12
CA MET A 98 -22.06 40.32 28.21
C MET A 98 -23.26 40.86 28.99
N LYS A 99 -23.88 41.93 28.49
CA LYS A 99 -25.22 42.31 28.94
C LYS A 99 -26.21 41.18 28.63
N SER A 100 -27.24 41.04 29.47
CA SER A 100 -28.29 40.06 29.22
C SER A 100 -29.03 40.41 27.92
N GLY A 101 -28.88 39.57 26.91
CA GLY A 101 -29.63 39.57 25.66
C GLY A 101 -30.31 38.23 25.44
N SER A 102 -30.94 38.05 24.28
CA SER A 102 -31.55 36.77 23.88
C SER A 102 -30.83 36.09 22.73
N ASP A 103 -29.86 36.79 22.14
CA ASP A 103 -29.09 36.48 20.95
C ASP A 103 -27.93 37.46 21.05
N ASN A 104 -26.95 37.16 21.89
CA ASN A 104 -25.77 38.01 21.98
C ASN A 104 -24.63 37.40 21.18
N GLU A 105 -24.07 38.21 20.31
CA GLU A 105 -22.92 37.90 19.49
C GLU A 105 -21.65 38.57 20.06
N LEU A 106 -20.56 37.80 20.18
CA LEU A 106 -19.26 38.30 20.60
C LEU A 106 -18.19 37.88 19.60
N THR A 107 -17.37 38.83 19.15
CA THR A 107 -16.14 38.53 18.41
C THR A 107 -14.93 38.63 19.34
N VAL A 108 -14.10 37.58 19.37
CA VAL A 108 -12.77 37.61 19.98
C VAL A 108 -11.73 37.46 18.87
N SER A 109 -10.91 38.49 18.66
CA SER A 109 -9.79 38.42 17.73
C SER A 109 -8.49 38.13 18.48
N VAL A 110 -7.65 37.26 17.96
CA VAL A 110 -6.37 36.88 18.55
C VAL A 110 -5.21 37.17 17.60
N SER A 111 -4.14 37.74 18.12
CA SER A 111 -2.91 38.00 17.37
C SER A 111 -1.66 37.80 18.21
N ALA A 112 -0.77 36.95 17.71
CA ALA A 112 0.46 36.54 18.40
C ALA A 112 0.19 35.96 19.80
N VAL A 113 -0.82 35.08 19.89
CA VAL A 113 -1.23 34.41 21.13
C VAL A 113 -0.80 32.94 21.08
N THR A 114 -0.18 32.44 22.15
CA THR A 114 0.40 31.09 22.18
C THR A 114 -0.26 30.11 23.16
N ASP A 115 -1.10 30.59 24.07
CA ASP A 115 -1.70 29.78 25.13
C ASP A 115 -2.93 30.49 25.72
N ALA A 116 -3.91 30.87 24.87
CA ALA A 116 -5.02 31.72 25.35
C ALA A 116 -6.04 30.95 26.21
N ASP A 117 -6.45 31.57 27.34
CA ASP A 117 -7.56 31.14 28.19
C ASP A 117 -8.73 32.13 28.08
N ILE A 118 -9.81 31.72 27.41
CA ILE A 118 -10.98 32.57 27.18
C ILE A 118 -12.17 32.08 28.00
N ALA A 119 -12.61 32.89 28.97
CA ALA A 119 -13.78 32.61 29.79
C ALA A 119 -14.93 33.59 29.49
N LEU A 120 -16.02 33.06 28.95
CA LEU A 120 -17.23 33.80 28.61
C LEU A 120 -18.38 33.43 29.54
N ASP A 121 -19.21 34.41 29.86
CA ASP A 121 -20.41 34.15 30.66
C ASP A 121 -21.51 33.41 29.87
N THR A 122 -22.59 33.09 30.57
CA THR A 122 -23.70 32.33 29.99
C THR A 122 -24.59 33.15 29.06
N ASN A 123 -24.27 34.41 28.80
CA ASN A 123 -25.06 35.26 27.93
C ASN A 123 -24.52 35.29 26.50
N VAL A 124 -23.38 34.68 26.18
CA VAL A 124 -22.89 34.55 24.79
C VAL A 124 -23.62 33.39 24.10
N ASP A 125 -24.35 33.70 23.03
CA ASP A 125 -25.12 32.73 22.24
C ASP A 125 -24.36 32.34 20.96
N ASP A 126 -23.74 33.32 20.30
CA ASP A 126 -22.86 33.12 19.14
C ASP A 126 -21.47 33.73 19.41
N LEU A 127 -20.44 32.96 19.10
CA LEU A 127 -19.04 33.34 19.30
C LEU A 127 -18.30 33.33 17.96
N THR A 128 -17.68 34.45 17.59
CA THR A 128 -16.73 34.50 16.48
C THR A 128 -15.31 34.56 17.04
N LEU A 129 -14.43 33.68 16.59
CA LEU A 129 -12.99 33.70 16.86
C LEU A 129 -12.27 34.13 15.58
N SER A 130 -11.40 35.12 15.66
CA SER A 130 -10.70 35.68 14.50
C SER A 130 -9.18 35.66 14.66
N SER A 131 -8.51 34.75 13.95
CA SER A 131 -7.06 34.57 13.98
C SER A 131 -6.37 35.52 13.00
N ILE A 132 -5.70 36.55 13.52
CA ILE A 132 -5.10 37.62 12.71
C ILE A 132 -3.62 37.83 13.03
N GLY A 133 -2.97 38.64 12.20
CA GLY A 133 -1.58 39.05 12.40
C GLY A 133 -0.64 38.37 11.43
N SER A 134 0.49 37.89 11.93
CA SER A 134 1.55 37.29 11.09
C SER A 134 2.12 35.98 11.62
N ASN A 135 1.59 35.48 12.74
CA ASN A 135 2.00 34.21 13.35
C ASN A 135 0.75 33.36 13.57
N PRO A 136 0.89 32.02 13.63
CA PRO A 136 -0.15 31.12 14.15
C PRO A 136 -0.60 31.55 15.55
N ASN A 137 -1.85 31.28 15.88
CA ASN A 137 -2.42 31.52 17.20
C ASN A 137 -2.91 30.22 17.84
N VAL A 138 -2.77 30.11 19.16
CA VAL A 138 -3.25 28.96 19.93
C VAL A 138 -4.15 29.43 21.06
N ILE A 139 -5.33 28.82 21.17
CA ILE A 139 -6.27 29.00 22.28
C ILE A 139 -6.36 27.66 23.03
N ALA A 140 -5.81 27.61 24.22
CA ALA A 140 -5.74 26.39 25.02
C ALA A 140 -7.09 26.04 25.64
N ASN A 141 -7.81 27.03 26.20
CA ASN A 141 -9.10 26.77 26.84
C ASN A 141 -10.17 27.80 26.43
N ILE A 142 -11.38 27.31 26.17
CA ILE A 142 -12.55 28.16 25.94
C ILE A 142 -13.71 27.70 26.81
N THR A 143 -14.18 28.58 27.69
CA THR A 143 -15.41 28.38 28.45
C THR A 143 -16.52 29.25 27.88
N ALA A 144 -17.31 28.71 26.95
CA ALA A 144 -18.46 29.38 26.33
C ALA A 144 -19.74 28.54 26.49
N ASN A 145 -20.13 28.25 27.74
CA ASN A 145 -21.14 27.24 28.10
C ASN A 145 -22.56 27.47 27.54
N SER A 146 -22.83 28.63 26.94
CA SER A 146 -24.11 28.95 26.30
C SER A 146 -24.03 29.01 24.78
N ALA A 147 -22.83 29.13 24.20
CA ALA A 147 -22.66 29.28 22.77
C ALA A 147 -23.23 28.07 22.03
N THR A 148 -24.02 28.35 20.99
CA THR A 148 -24.58 27.33 20.09
C THR A 148 -23.99 27.38 18.70
N THR A 149 -23.46 28.54 18.31
CA THR A 149 -22.69 28.74 17.08
C THR A 149 -21.30 29.22 17.44
N VAL A 150 -20.29 28.64 16.78
CA VAL A 150 -18.94 29.20 16.76
C VAL A 150 -18.56 29.44 15.30
N GLU A 151 -18.11 30.65 15.00
CA GLU A 151 -17.55 31.03 13.71
C GLU A 151 -16.04 31.22 13.86
N LEU A 152 -15.25 30.63 12.96
CA LEU A 152 -13.80 30.81 12.89
C LEU A 152 -13.48 31.60 11.62
N THR A 153 -12.66 32.64 11.78
CA THR A 153 -12.29 33.55 10.70
C THR A 153 -10.82 33.93 10.80
N GLY A 154 -10.31 34.59 9.77
CA GLY A 154 -9.00 35.23 9.82
C GLY A 154 -8.02 34.61 8.84
N THR A 155 -6.78 35.10 8.84
CA THR A 155 -5.78 34.76 7.81
C THR A 155 -4.63 33.92 8.33
N GLN A 156 -4.60 33.66 9.63
CA GLN A 156 -3.53 32.95 10.30
C GLN A 156 -4.05 31.63 10.84
N ASP A 157 -3.17 30.64 10.88
CA ASP A 157 -3.45 29.33 11.45
C ASP A 157 -3.98 29.49 12.89
N LEU A 158 -4.94 28.65 13.26
CA LEU A 158 -5.60 28.68 14.55
C LEU A 158 -5.74 27.26 15.11
N GLU A 159 -5.05 27.02 16.22
CA GLU A 159 -5.23 25.81 17.03
C GLU A 159 -6.16 26.12 18.22
N ILE A 160 -7.18 25.28 18.40
CA ILE A 160 -8.04 25.32 19.59
C ILE A 160 -7.94 23.96 20.28
N GLU A 161 -7.31 23.93 21.45
CA GLU A 161 -7.11 22.69 22.21
C GLU A 161 -8.39 22.26 22.96
N GLU A 162 -9.31 23.19 23.23
CA GLU A 162 -10.62 22.87 23.79
C GLU A 162 -11.47 22.08 22.78
N VAL A 163 -12.16 21.06 23.28
CA VAL A 163 -12.90 20.13 22.43
C VAL A 163 -14.33 20.64 22.16
N PHE A 164 -14.68 20.77 20.89
CA PHE A 164 -16.04 21.15 20.48
C PHE A 164 -17.02 20.01 20.76
N GLY A 165 -18.19 20.33 21.34
CA GLY A 165 -19.19 19.33 21.74
C GLY A 165 -19.00 18.77 23.16
N ALA A 166 -17.86 19.05 23.79
CA ALA A 166 -17.52 18.69 25.16
C ALA A 166 -17.14 19.93 25.98
N GLY A 167 -16.81 19.72 27.27
CA GLY A 167 -16.23 20.76 28.13
C GLY A 167 -16.96 22.11 28.11
N GLY A 168 -16.20 23.18 27.88
CA GLY A 168 -16.70 24.56 27.81
C GLY A 168 -17.50 24.87 26.54
N LEU A 169 -17.46 23.99 25.54
CA LEU A 169 -18.12 24.11 24.23
C LEU A 169 -19.23 23.06 24.01
N ALA A 170 -19.73 22.44 25.09
CA ALA A 170 -20.64 21.29 25.04
C ALA A 170 -22.05 21.57 24.48
N LYS A 171 -22.35 22.83 24.12
CA LYS A 171 -23.62 23.24 23.52
C LYS A 171 -23.50 23.69 22.07
N VAL A 172 -22.29 23.78 21.55
CA VAL A 172 -22.06 24.13 20.15
C VAL A 172 -22.75 23.08 19.28
N LYS A 173 -23.49 23.58 18.29
CA LYS A 173 -24.22 22.81 17.28
C LYS A 173 -23.65 23.06 15.89
N THR A 174 -23.24 24.30 15.65
CA THR A 174 -22.70 24.74 14.37
C THR A 174 -21.30 25.29 14.60
N LEU A 175 -20.33 24.74 13.88
CA LEU A 175 -18.98 25.26 13.76
C LEU A 175 -18.76 25.68 12.29
N SER A 176 -18.39 26.95 12.08
CA SER A 176 -18.25 27.52 10.73
C SER A 176 -16.91 28.25 10.59
N GLY A 177 -15.93 27.58 10.00
CA GLY A 177 -14.60 28.08 9.64
C GLY A 177 -14.44 28.48 8.17
N GLY A 178 -15.49 28.43 7.34
CA GLY A 178 -15.40 28.72 5.89
C GLY A 178 -14.99 30.15 5.50
N ALA A 179 -14.64 31.00 6.47
CA ALA A 179 -14.06 32.32 6.28
C ALA A 179 -12.66 32.45 6.92
N ALA A 180 -12.06 31.33 7.35
CA ALA A 180 -10.67 31.22 7.74
C ALA A 180 -9.83 30.85 6.50
N ASP A 181 -8.78 31.61 6.24
CA ASP A 181 -7.82 31.34 5.17
C ASP A 181 -6.59 30.56 5.67
N GLY A 182 -6.38 30.49 7.00
CA GLY A 182 -5.27 29.75 7.62
C GLY A 182 -5.71 28.40 8.15
N ASP A 183 -4.75 27.53 8.39
CA ASP A 183 -4.98 26.13 8.81
C ASP A 183 -5.67 26.08 10.19
N LEU A 184 -6.67 25.22 10.33
CA LEU A 184 -7.42 25.03 11.57
C LEU A 184 -7.08 23.68 12.18
N THR A 185 -6.64 23.67 13.44
CA THR A 185 -6.39 22.43 14.20
C THR A 185 -7.44 22.27 15.30
N LEU A 186 -8.32 21.27 15.15
CA LEU A 186 -9.56 21.15 15.94
C LEU A 186 -9.87 19.70 16.34
N THR A 187 -10.50 19.54 17.51
CA THR A 187 -11.06 18.25 17.96
C THR A 187 -12.56 18.36 18.23
N LEU A 188 -13.32 17.37 17.74
CA LEU A 188 -14.77 17.24 17.90
C LEU A 188 -15.11 16.03 18.77
N ASP A 189 -15.90 16.24 19.82
CA ASP A 189 -16.45 15.19 20.69
C ASP A 189 -17.83 15.64 21.17
N GLY A 190 -18.90 15.15 20.54
CA GLY A 190 -20.22 15.27 21.16
C GLY A 190 -21.41 15.24 20.23
N THR A 191 -22.48 14.59 20.71
CA THR A 191 -23.69 14.27 19.96
C THR A 191 -24.62 15.46 19.66
N LYS A 192 -24.13 16.70 19.72
CA LYS A 192 -24.91 17.91 19.44
C LYS A 192 -24.37 18.70 18.26
N LEU A 193 -23.17 18.38 17.79
CA LEU A 193 -22.59 18.99 16.60
C LEU A 193 -23.35 18.48 15.38
N GLU A 194 -24.12 19.38 14.76
CA GLU A 194 -25.00 19.13 13.62
C GLU A 194 -24.28 19.49 12.30
N SER A 195 -23.48 20.55 12.31
CA SER A 195 -22.78 21.07 11.14
C SER A 195 -21.38 21.55 11.51
N VAL A 196 -20.37 21.05 10.80
CA VAL A 196 -19.00 21.53 10.87
C VAL A 196 -18.54 21.82 9.45
N VAL A 197 -18.14 23.06 9.20
CA VAL A 197 -17.52 23.49 7.95
C VAL A 197 -16.24 24.17 8.34
N LEU A 198 -15.08 23.76 7.82
CA LEU A 198 -13.81 24.43 8.08
C LEU A 198 -13.42 25.32 6.89
N GLY A 199 -12.14 25.71 6.81
CA GLY A 199 -11.65 26.78 5.93
C GLY A 199 -11.09 26.27 4.61
N ASP A 200 -10.39 27.15 3.89
CA ASP A 200 -9.63 26.78 2.68
C ASP A 200 -8.15 26.41 3.01
N GLY A 201 -7.81 26.29 4.30
CA GLY A 201 -6.49 25.94 4.81
C GLY A 201 -6.23 24.42 4.75
N GLY A 202 -5.00 23.98 5.02
CA GLY A 202 -4.72 22.55 5.23
C GLY A 202 -5.11 22.16 6.66
N ASP A 203 -6.39 21.86 6.86
CA ASP A 203 -6.98 21.74 8.19
C ASP A 203 -6.68 20.37 8.85
N ASP A 204 -6.38 20.40 10.14
CA ASP A 204 -6.15 19.23 10.99
C ASP A 204 -7.40 18.94 11.83
N LEU A 205 -8.21 17.95 11.43
CA LEU A 205 -9.48 17.62 12.10
C LEU A 205 -9.46 16.25 12.77
N THR A 206 -9.73 16.21 14.07
CA THR A 206 -10.01 14.96 14.80
C THR A 206 -11.48 14.85 15.20
N ILE A 207 -12.15 13.77 14.78
CA ILE A 207 -13.49 13.37 15.23
C ILE A 207 -13.31 12.26 16.29
N ASP A 208 -13.37 12.61 17.57
CA ASP A 208 -13.03 11.70 18.67
C ASP A 208 -14.22 10.85 19.16
N ASP A 209 -15.43 11.41 19.20
CA ASP A 209 -16.68 10.69 19.51
C ASP A 209 -17.79 11.01 18.49
N VAL A 210 -18.91 10.29 18.64
CA VAL A 210 -20.11 10.39 17.84
C VAL A 210 -20.68 11.82 17.93
N LEU A 211 -20.75 12.50 16.78
CA LEU A 211 -21.48 13.76 16.56
C LEU A 211 -23.02 13.57 16.50
N ASP A 212 -23.79 14.59 16.12
CA ASP A 212 -25.25 14.42 15.96
C ASP A 212 -25.60 13.45 14.82
N ALA A 213 -26.80 12.88 14.88
CA ALA A 213 -27.30 12.04 13.78
C ALA A 213 -27.42 12.87 12.49
N ASP A 214 -26.96 12.34 11.37
CA ASP A 214 -26.91 13.05 10.08
C ASP A 214 -26.00 14.29 10.08
N ALA A 215 -25.05 14.40 11.03
CA ALA A 215 -24.09 15.50 11.05
C ALA A 215 -23.31 15.59 9.72
N VAL A 216 -23.07 16.82 9.28
CA VAL A 216 -22.30 17.12 8.07
C VAL A 216 -21.01 17.79 8.48
N VAL A 217 -19.90 17.17 8.11
CA VAL A 217 -18.54 17.68 8.29
C VAL A 217 -17.94 17.94 6.92
N SER A 218 -17.43 19.14 6.71
CA SER A 218 -16.65 19.53 5.53
C SER A 218 -15.40 20.23 6.01
N THR A 219 -14.21 19.82 5.55
CA THR A 219 -12.98 20.54 5.86
C THR A 219 -12.83 21.72 4.90
N GLY A 220 -12.80 21.53 3.59
CA GLY A 220 -12.93 22.64 2.65
C GLY A 220 -11.99 22.47 1.47
N ASP A 221 -11.55 23.56 0.83
CA ASP A 221 -10.39 23.43 -0.06
C ASP A 221 -9.14 23.31 0.81
N GLY A 222 -8.06 22.67 0.35
CA GLY A 222 -6.87 22.48 1.20
C GLY A 222 -6.28 21.10 1.04
N ASN A 223 -5.18 20.82 1.73
CA ASN A 223 -4.72 19.45 1.92
C ASN A 223 -5.01 19.12 3.37
N ASP A 224 -6.14 18.46 3.62
CA ASP A 224 -6.67 18.28 4.97
C ASP A 224 -6.28 16.94 5.57
N ASP A 225 -5.95 16.95 6.86
CA ASP A 225 -5.63 15.76 7.65
C ASP A 225 -6.81 15.42 8.58
N ILE A 226 -7.52 14.33 8.30
CA ILE A 226 -8.76 13.96 9.01
C ILE A 226 -8.58 12.64 9.76
N THR A 227 -8.67 12.67 11.09
CA THR A 227 -8.70 11.46 11.93
C THR A 227 -10.11 11.18 12.45
N ILE A 228 -10.66 10.00 12.13
CA ILE A 228 -12.00 9.57 12.51
C ILE A 228 -11.91 8.41 13.50
N ASN A 229 -12.03 8.72 14.80
CA ASN A 229 -12.02 7.72 15.87
C ASN A 229 -13.38 7.07 16.08
N ARG A 230 -14.47 7.79 15.81
CA ARG A 230 -15.85 7.31 15.90
C ARG A 230 -16.71 8.08 14.91
N MET A 231 -17.25 7.41 13.89
CA MET A 231 -18.16 8.05 12.95
C MET A 231 -19.59 8.11 13.50
N VAL A 232 -20.35 9.07 13.01
CA VAL A 232 -21.77 9.26 13.29
C VAL A 232 -22.67 8.38 12.45
N ASN A 233 -23.68 7.79 13.09
CA ASN A 233 -24.75 7.09 12.39
C ASN A 233 -25.41 8.02 11.36
N SER A 234 -25.25 7.65 10.08
CA SER A 234 -25.72 8.36 8.88
C SER A 234 -25.16 9.76 8.59
N GLY A 235 -24.09 10.18 9.25
CA GLY A 235 -23.42 11.44 8.89
C GLY A 235 -22.52 11.34 7.66
N THR A 236 -22.02 12.50 7.23
CA THR A 236 -21.14 12.64 6.07
C THR A 236 -19.90 13.44 6.47
N VAL A 237 -18.73 12.92 6.12
CA VAL A 237 -17.46 13.64 6.14
C VAL A 237 -17.02 13.88 4.70
N ASN A 238 -16.74 15.12 4.35
CA ASN A 238 -16.22 15.53 3.06
C ASN A 238 -14.89 16.25 3.27
N ALA A 239 -13.81 15.72 2.72
CA ALA A 239 -12.49 16.34 2.80
C ALA A 239 -12.37 17.56 1.84
N GLY A 240 -13.31 17.72 0.90
CA GLY A 240 -13.44 18.94 0.14
C GLY A 240 -12.54 18.96 -1.09
N ALA A 241 -11.47 19.74 -1.19
CA ALA A 241 -10.65 19.77 -2.39
C ALA A 241 -9.15 19.94 -2.12
N GLY A 242 -8.38 18.89 -2.39
CA GLY A 242 -6.94 18.99 -2.61
C GLY A 242 -6.30 17.62 -2.69
N ALA A 243 -5.40 17.33 -1.76
CA ALA A 243 -4.82 16.01 -1.59
C ALA A 243 -4.93 15.67 -0.11
N ASP A 244 -6.05 15.05 0.25
CA ASP A 244 -6.51 14.91 1.63
C ASP A 244 -6.13 13.54 2.21
N ASP A 245 -5.73 13.51 3.48
CA ASP A 245 -5.30 12.31 4.20
C ASP A 245 -6.33 11.95 5.28
N ILE A 246 -7.03 10.82 5.10
CA ILE A 246 -8.09 10.37 6.01
C ILE A 246 -7.66 9.11 6.77
N ILE A 247 -7.72 9.13 8.10
CA ILE A 247 -7.49 7.96 8.96
C ILE A 247 -8.82 7.49 9.56
N LEU A 248 -9.24 6.27 9.22
CA LEU A 248 -10.47 5.66 9.75
C LEU A 248 -10.17 4.60 10.81
N ASN A 249 -10.52 4.87 12.06
CA ASN A 249 -10.28 3.99 13.21
C ASN A 249 -11.53 3.23 13.70
N ASP A 250 -12.73 3.56 13.21
CA ASP A 250 -14.00 2.86 13.53
C ASP A 250 -14.70 2.36 12.25
N PRO A 251 -15.36 1.18 12.26
CA PRO A 251 -16.04 0.68 11.08
C PRO A 251 -17.21 1.58 10.66
N LEU A 252 -17.38 1.77 9.34
CA LEU A 252 -18.54 2.50 8.82
C LEU A 252 -19.83 1.70 9.00
N ALA A 253 -20.87 2.37 9.49
CA ALA A 253 -22.24 1.87 9.53
C ALA A 253 -23.03 2.20 8.25
N ILE A 254 -24.21 1.62 8.11
CA ILE A 254 -25.08 1.86 6.94
C ILE A 254 -25.53 3.32 6.93
N GLY A 255 -25.32 4.00 5.79
CA GLY A 255 -25.75 5.37 5.57
C GLY A 255 -24.66 6.41 5.86
N GLU A 256 -23.58 6.00 6.54
CA GLU A 256 -22.40 6.83 6.77
C GLU A 256 -21.61 7.00 5.48
N LYS A 257 -21.02 8.18 5.31
CA LYS A 257 -20.30 8.55 4.08
C LYS A 257 -19.00 9.24 4.38
N ILE A 258 -17.96 8.84 3.66
CA ILE A 258 -16.71 9.58 3.51
C ILE A 258 -16.60 9.95 2.02
N ASP A 259 -16.30 11.21 1.76
CA ASP A 259 -15.97 11.72 0.44
C ASP A 259 -14.60 12.38 0.53
N GLY A 260 -13.61 11.87 -0.21
CA GLY A 260 -12.30 12.54 -0.33
C GLY A 260 -12.40 13.85 -1.11
N GLY A 261 -13.54 14.10 -1.77
CA GLY A 261 -13.81 15.38 -2.37
C GLY A 261 -13.33 15.49 -3.81
N ALA A 262 -12.81 16.66 -4.20
CA ALA A 262 -12.38 16.97 -5.55
C ALA A 262 -10.89 17.26 -5.56
N GLY A 263 -10.10 16.36 -6.11
CA GLY A 263 -8.67 16.52 -6.02
C GLY A 263 -7.93 15.49 -6.83
N SER A 264 -6.70 15.27 -6.44
CA SER A 264 -5.99 14.07 -6.84
C SER A 264 -5.08 13.67 -5.71
N ASN A 265 -4.98 12.37 -5.50
CA ASN A 265 -4.18 11.74 -4.45
C ASN A 265 -4.85 11.85 -3.06
N ASP A 266 -6.19 11.86 -3.03
CA ASP A 266 -6.90 11.69 -1.77
C ASP A 266 -6.66 10.27 -1.26
N GLU A 267 -6.23 10.16 -0.01
CA GLU A 267 -5.76 8.93 0.62
C GLU A 267 -6.65 8.56 1.81
N ILE A 268 -6.99 7.28 1.94
CA ILE A 268 -7.62 6.75 3.16
C ILE A 268 -6.79 5.62 3.76
N THR A 269 -6.42 5.78 5.02
CA THR A 269 -5.84 4.73 5.86
C THR A 269 -6.92 4.06 6.71
N LEU A 270 -7.15 2.78 6.44
CA LEU A 270 -8.15 1.95 7.10
C LEU A 270 -7.53 1.15 8.26
N ASN A 271 -7.80 1.58 9.48
CA ASN A 271 -7.55 0.81 10.71
C ASN A 271 -8.79 0.02 11.17
N ALA A 272 -9.92 0.19 10.47
CA ALA A 272 -11.18 -0.49 10.73
C ALA A 272 -11.84 -0.99 9.44
N ALA A 273 -12.79 -1.91 9.59
CA ALA A 273 -13.46 -2.55 8.46
C ALA A 273 -14.41 -1.60 7.73
N VAL A 274 -14.37 -1.62 6.39
CA VAL A 274 -15.33 -0.91 5.53
C VAL A 274 -16.14 -1.96 4.78
N THR A 275 -17.24 -2.39 5.38
CA THR A 275 -18.19 -3.36 4.80
C THR A 275 -19.61 -2.81 4.68
N ALA A 276 -19.83 -1.61 5.20
CA ALA A 276 -21.02 -0.79 5.07
C ALA A 276 -20.59 0.67 4.85
N GLY A 277 -21.54 1.58 4.84
CA GLY A 277 -21.30 2.97 4.44
C GLY A 277 -20.96 3.11 2.96
N THR A 278 -20.47 4.28 2.57
CA THR A 278 -19.90 4.54 1.25
C THR A 278 -18.69 5.44 1.37
N VAL A 279 -17.65 5.15 0.60
CA VAL A 279 -16.44 5.95 0.46
C VAL A 279 -16.34 6.37 -1.00
N THR A 280 -16.17 7.65 -1.29
CA THR A 280 -16.11 8.16 -2.67
C THR A 280 -14.94 9.10 -2.85
N ASN A 281 -14.47 9.24 -4.10
CA ASN A 281 -13.39 10.14 -4.48
C ASN A 281 -12.14 9.95 -3.62
N ILE A 282 -11.71 8.70 -3.47
CA ILE A 282 -10.44 8.36 -2.85
C ILE A 282 -9.61 7.69 -3.94
N GLU A 283 -8.40 8.17 -4.18
CA GLU A 283 -7.51 7.55 -5.17
C GLU A 283 -6.68 6.41 -4.58
N THR A 284 -6.27 6.52 -3.31
CA THR A 284 -5.37 5.57 -2.64
C THR A 284 -6.01 4.99 -1.37
N VAL A 285 -6.07 3.66 -1.28
CA VAL A 285 -6.58 2.96 -0.10
C VAL A 285 -5.47 2.18 0.60
N ASN A 286 -5.09 2.63 1.80
CA ASN A 286 -4.12 1.94 2.67
C ASN A 286 -4.82 1.07 3.70
N ILE A 287 -4.47 -0.21 3.77
CA ILE A 287 -5.17 -1.19 4.61
C ILE A 287 -4.24 -1.74 5.71
N ALA A 288 -4.66 -1.56 6.96
CA ALA A 288 -3.93 -2.06 8.13
C ALA A 288 -4.30 -3.52 8.50
N ALA A 289 -3.66 -4.04 9.55
CA ALA A 289 -3.79 -5.44 9.98
C ALA A 289 -5.21 -5.84 10.39
N GLY A 290 -5.69 -7.00 9.91
CA GLY A 290 -6.95 -7.60 10.37
C GLY A 290 -8.21 -6.88 9.88
N VAL A 291 -8.05 -5.99 8.90
CA VAL A 291 -9.15 -5.22 8.32
C VAL A 291 -9.82 -6.00 7.18
N SER A 292 -11.14 -5.86 7.10
CA SER A 292 -11.94 -6.36 5.97
C SER A 292 -12.48 -5.17 5.18
N VAL A 293 -12.28 -5.18 3.86
CA VAL A 293 -12.69 -4.10 2.96
C VAL A 293 -13.58 -4.65 1.86
N ASP A 294 -14.71 -4.00 1.63
CA ASP A 294 -15.61 -4.25 0.51
C ASP A 294 -15.51 -3.08 -0.48
N PHE A 295 -14.82 -3.28 -1.59
CA PHE A 295 -14.60 -2.23 -2.58
C PHE A 295 -15.86 -1.87 -3.39
N ASP A 296 -16.96 -2.63 -3.28
CA ASP A 296 -18.28 -2.13 -3.74
C ASP A 296 -18.75 -0.89 -2.94
N LYS A 297 -18.10 -0.59 -1.79
CA LYS A 297 -18.33 0.64 -1.01
C LYS A 297 -17.48 1.81 -1.49
N PHE A 298 -16.52 1.57 -2.39
CA PHE A 298 -15.59 2.57 -2.88
C PHE A 298 -15.99 2.99 -4.30
N THR A 299 -15.76 4.26 -4.62
CA THR A 299 -15.75 4.73 -6.02
C THR A 299 -14.62 5.72 -6.22
N GLY A 300 -13.88 5.58 -7.32
CA GLY A 300 -12.79 6.49 -7.67
C GLY A 300 -11.41 5.94 -7.34
N GLU A 301 -11.34 4.81 -6.62
CA GLU A 301 -10.11 4.15 -6.23
C GLU A 301 -9.26 3.74 -7.43
N THR A 302 -7.97 4.09 -7.35
CA THR A 302 -6.98 3.81 -8.39
C THR A 302 -5.84 2.93 -7.90
N ASP A 303 -5.57 2.94 -6.59
CA ASP A 303 -4.48 2.23 -5.96
C ASP A 303 -4.88 1.63 -4.59
N VAL A 304 -4.33 0.45 -4.29
CA VAL A 304 -4.62 -0.31 -3.07
C VAL A 304 -3.32 -0.80 -2.45
N ASN A 305 -3.07 -0.36 -1.21
CA ASN A 305 -1.85 -0.65 -0.46
C ASN A 305 -2.15 -1.54 0.74
N ILE A 306 -1.49 -2.70 0.82
CA ILE A 306 -1.53 -3.58 2.00
C ILE A 306 -0.34 -3.27 2.91
N MET A 307 -0.60 -2.52 3.98
CA MET A 307 0.41 -1.94 4.87
C MET A 307 0.77 -2.84 6.06
N THR A 308 0.51 -4.15 5.94
CA THR A 308 0.56 -5.08 7.07
C THR A 308 1.02 -6.49 6.69
N THR A 309 1.57 -7.19 7.68
CA THR A 309 1.86 -8.64 7.61
C THR A 309 0.73 -9.49 8.19
N GLY A 310 -0.25 -8.87 8.85
CA GLY A 310 -1.48 -9.52 9.25
C GLY A 310 -2.34 -9.86 8.03
N GLN A 311 -3.24 -10.82 8.18
CA GLN A 311 -4.20 -11.14 7.13
C GLN A 311 -5.15 -9.97 6.89
N VAL A 312 -5.32 -9.58 5.62
CA VAL A 312 -6.35 -8.63 5.15
C VAL A 312 -7.36 -9.40 4.31
N THR A 313 -8.64 -9.07 4.44
CA THR A 313 -9.71 -9.63 3.59
C THR A 313 -10.26 -8.56 2.68
N VAL A 314 -10.22 -8.78 1.38
CA VAL A 314 -10.81 -7.89 0.38
C VAL A 314 -11.95 -8.59 -0.34
N ASN A 315 -13.07 -7.88 -0.43
CA ASN A 315 -14.21 -8.24 -1.24
C ASN A 315 -14.30 -7.27 -2.40
N LYS A 316 -14.70 -7.80 -3.55
CA LYS A 316 -14.90 -7.01 -4.77
C LYS A 316 -13.65 -6.25 -5.14
N LEU A 317 -12.49 -6.90 -5.13
CA LEU A 317 -11.24 -6.22 -5.47
C LEU A 317 -11.31 -5.66 -6.89
N VAL A 318 -11.03 -4.36 -7.01
CA VAL A 318 -10.97 -3.57 -8.25
C VAL A 318 -9.50 -3.47 -8.61
N THR A 319 -9.10 -3.79 -9.85
CA THR A 319 -7.67 -3.91 -10.17
C THR A 319 -7.22 -2.97 -11.28
N SER A 320 -6.33 -2.04 -10.93
CA SER A 320 -5.20 -1.62 -11.77
C SER A 320 -3.90 -2.26 -11.28
N GLN A 321 -3.67 -2.25 -9.97
CA GLN A 321 -2.50 -2.77 -9.27
C GLN A 321 -2.80 -2.85 -7.76
N VAL A 322 -2.20 -3.79 -7.04
CA VAL A 322 -2.22 -3.86 -5.57
C VAL A 322 -0.80 -3.91 -5.06
N ASP A 323 -0.42 -2.92 -4.26
CA ASP A 323 0.90 -2.83 -3.68
C ASP A 323 0.92 -3.44 -2.28
N THR A 324 1.97 -4.19 -1.94
CA THR A 324 2.04 -4.89 -0.66
C THR A 324 3.40 -4.76 0.00
N ILE A 325 3.40 -4.65 1.33
CA ILE A 325 4.65 -4.77 2.09
C ILE A 325 5.18 -6.21 2.11
N ALA A 326 6.42 -6.39 2.58
CA ALA A 326 7.01 -7.72 2.67
C ALA A 326 6.28 -8.63 3.67
N ASN A 327 5.98 -9.87 3.24
CA ASN A 327 5.23 -10.89 3.98
C ASN A 327 3.74 -10.55 4.20
N ALA A 328 3.14 -9.80 3.27
CA ALA A 328 1.71 -9.55 3.29
C ALA A 328 0.90 -10.85 3.08
N SER A 329 -0.29 -10.90 3.67
CA SER A 329 -1.24 -12.00 3.51
C SER A 329 -2.61 -11.44 3.14
N LEU A 330 -3.10 -11.83 1.97
CA LEU A 330 -4.34 -11.33 1.39
C LEU A 330 -5.34 -12.47 1.19
N VAL A 331 -6.58 -12.26 1.63
CA VAL A 331 -7.73 -13.10 1.31
C VAL A 331 -8.63 -12.36 0.35
N ILE A 332 -8.86 -12.92 -0.85
CA ILE A 332 -9.74 -12.35 -1.87
C ILE A 332 -11.03 -13.16 -1.88
N THR A 333 -12.15 -12.53 -1.53
CA THR A 333 -13.46 -13.21 -1.52
C THR A 333 -14.23 -13.07 -2.82
N ASP A 334 -14.01 -11.98 -3.55
CA ASP A 334 -14.71 -11.64 -4.79
C ASP A 334 -13.90 -10.59 -5.59
N MET A 335 -14.06 -10.56 -6.91
CA MET A 335 -13.46 -9.58 -7.83
C MET A 335 -14.57 -8.70 -8.46
N VAL A 336 -14.33 -7.40 -8.69
CA VAL A 336 -15.37 -6.53 -9.32
C VAL A 336 -15.67 -6.96 -10.75
N SER A 337 -14.63 -7.10 -11.57
CA SER A 337 -14.73 -7.58 -12.94
C SER A 337 -13.36 -7.92 -13.48
N GLY A 338 -13.21 -9.11 -14.02
CA GLY A 338 -11.99 -9.51 -14.72
C GLY A 338 -11.36 -10.72 -14.08
N ALA A 339 -10.70 -11.49 -14.93
CA ALA A 339 -10.07 -12.72 -14.52
C ALA A 339 -8.68 -12.48 -13.90
N ALA A 340 -8.17 -11.25 -13.97
CA ALA A 340 -6.78 -10.93 -13.68
C ALA A 340 -6.62 -10.01 -12.47
N ALA A 341 -5.58 -10.25 -11.68
CA ALA A 341 -5.10 -9.33 -10.67
C ALA A 341 -3.58 -9.12 -10.79
N SER A 342 -3.12 -7.89 -10.55
CA SER A 342 -1.71 -7.52 -10.59
C SER A 342 -1.24 -7.06 -9.21
N PHE A 343 -0.09 -7.55 -8.77
CA PHE A 343 0.49 -7.26 -7.47
C PHE A 343 1.94 -6.77 -7.62
N ASP A 344 2.29 -5.67 -6.96
CA ASP A 344 3.69 -5.30 -6.68
C ASP A 344 3.98 -5.54 -5.20
N ALA A 345 4.80 -6.55 -4.92
CA ALA A 345 5.14 -6.94 -3.57
C ALA A 345 6.57 -6.58 -3.20
N ALA A 346 6.68 -5.78 -2.14
CA ALA A 346 7.95 -5.38 -1.55
C ALA A 346 8.72 -6.56 -0.90
N GLY A 347 8.18 -7.78 -0.90
CA GLY A 347 8.77 -9.02 -0.41
C GLY A 347 7.89 -10.24 -0.72
N SER A 348 7.93 -11.26 0.14
CA SER A 348 7.04 -12.43 0.01
C SER A 348 5.56 -12.06 0.12
N LEU A 349 4.70 -12.77 -0.61
CA LEU A 349 3.26 -12.53 -0.66
C LEU A 349 2.52 -13.86 -0.49
N THR A 350 1.48 -13.87 0.34
CA THR A 350 0.54 -15.00 0.44
C THR A 350 -0.83 -14.58 -0.04
N ILE A 351 -1.37 -15.27 -1.05
CA ILE A 351 -2.71 -15.04 -1.60
C ILE A 351 -3.60 -16.24 -1.30
N ASP A 352 -4.81 -15.96 -0.83
CA ASP A 352 -5.86 -16.94 -0.60
C ASP A 352 -7.17 -16.47 -1.22
N SER A 353 -7.59 -17.05 -2.34
CA SER A 353 -8.80 -16.64 -3.06
C SER A 353 -9.82 -17.77 -3.14
N ASN A 354 -11.06 -17.46 -2.74
CA ASN A 354 -12.23 -18.31 -3.00
C ASN A 354 -13.01 -17.83 -4.24
N ASP A 355 -12.56 -16.76 -4.88
CA ASP A 355 -13.27 -16.19 -6.02
C ASP A 355 -13.02 -17.02 -7.27
N ALA A 356 -14.10 -17.53 -7.85
CA ALA A 356 -14.03 -18.40 -9.03
C ALA A 356 -13.72 -17.65 -10.33
N SER A 357 -13.71 -16.32 -10.30
CA SER A 357 -13.40 -15.50 -11.47
C SER A 357 -11.92 -15.13 -11.56
N LEU A 358 -11.18 -15.14 -10.45
CA LEU A 358 -9.72 -14.93 -10.45
C LEU A 358 -8.98 -16.11 -11.12
N THR A 359 -8.62 -15.96 -12.39
CA THR A 359 -7.87 -16.96 -13.17
C THR A 359 -6.42 -16.57 -13.43
N ASP A 360 -6.10 -15.28 -13.49
CA ASP A 360 -4.79 -14.79 -13.92
C ASP A 360 -4.16 -13.96 -12.79
N LEU A 361 -2.89 -14.21 -12.51
CA LEU A 361 -2.11 -13.46 -11.54
C LEU A 361 -0.82 -12.95 -12.17
N THR A 362 -0.58 -11.64 -12.09
CA THR A 362 0.74 -11.05 -12.36
C THR A 362 1.32 -10.57 -11.04
N VAL A 363 2.52 -11.03 -10.68
CA VAL A 363 3.15 -10.67 -9.41
C VAL A 363 4.59 -10.24 -9.64
N GLU A 364 4.87 -8.97 -9.35
CA GLU A 364 6.22 -8.43 -9.23
C GLU A 364 6.69 -8.56 -7.77
N MET A 365 7.92 -9.06 -7.56
CA MET A 365 8.47 -9.26 -6.22
C MET A 365 9.93 -8.87 -6.12
N LYS A 366 10.37 -8.44 -4.94
CA LYS A 366 11.79 -8.30 -4.63
C LYS A 366 12.55 -9.64 -4.64
N THR A 367 13.84 -9.57 -4.91
CA THR A 367 14.75 -10.73 -4.88
C THR A 367 14.70 -11.50 -3.56
N GLY A 368 14.63 -12.82 -3.65
CA GLY A 368 14.60 -13.76 -2.52
C GLY A 368 13.21 -13.98 -1.92
N SER A 369 12.16 -13.49 -2.56
CA SER A 369 10.78 -13.57 -2.07
C SER A 369 10.10 -14.89 -2.45
N THR A 370 8.98 -15.16 -1.80
CA THR A 370 8.13 -16.33 -2.08
C THR A 370 6.70 -15.86 -2.34
N LEU A 371 6.13 -16.24 -3.48
CA LEU A 371 4.69 -16.23 -3.69
C LEU A 371 4.10 -17.54 -3.16
N THR A 372 3.18 -17.44 -2.21
CA THR A 372 2.44 -18.59 -1.68
C THR A 372 0.98 -18.49 -2.06
N LEU A 373 0.49 -19.44 -2.86
CA LEU A 373 -0.93 -19.64 -3.09
C LEU A 373 -1.45 -20.58 -1.99
N ASN A 374 -2.12 -20.00 -0.99
CA ASN A 374 -2.53 -20.73 0.21
C ASN A 374 -3.61 -21.79 -0.09
N ALA A 375 -3.65 -22.82 0.74
CA ALA A 375 -4.52 -23.97 0.55
C ALA A 375 -5.93 -23.79 1.17
N ALA A 376 -6.11 -22.85 2.10
CA ALA A 376 -7.32 -22.81 2.93
C ALA A 376 -8.56 -22.25 2.22
N GLY A 377 -8.39 -21.35 1.25
CA GLY A 377 -9.45 -20.72 0.48
C GLY A 377 -9.59 -21.22 -0.95
N GLY A 378 -8.89 -22.29 -1.35
CA GLY A 378 -9.17 -22.96 -2.62
C GLY A 378 -8.95 -22.07 -3.86
N ASN A 379 -7.71 -21.60 -4.02
CA ASN A 379 -7.16 -20.93 -5.23
C ASN A 379 -7.29 -21.76 -6.55
N ASP A 380 -8.22 -22.72 -6.60
CA ASP A 380 -8.51 -23.67 -7.68
C ASP A 380 -8.98 -22.99 -8.98
N ALA A 381 -9.29 -21.70 -8.94
CA ALA A 381 -9.69 -20.93 -10.12
C ALA A 381 -8.49 -20.33 -10.87
N VAL A 382 -7.36 -20.12 -10.18
CA VAL A 382 -6.15 -19.56 -10.80
C VAL A 382 -5.61 -20.58 -11.80
N THR A 383 -5.50 -20.17 -13.06
CA THR A 383 -4.96 -20.97 -14.16
C THR A 383 -3.63 -20.42 -14.67
N ASP A 384 -3.39 -19.12 -14.58
CA ASP A 384 -2.24 -18.48 -15.22
C ASP A 384 -1.51 -17.59 -14.21
N VAL A 385 -0.20 -17.77 -14.10
CA VAL A 385 0.65 -17.00 -13.16
C VAL A 385 1.87 -16.47 -13.90
N THR A 386 2.01 -15.14 -13.95
CA THR A 386 3.20 -14.44 -14.44
C THR A 386 3.98 -13.84 -13.27
N LEU A 387 5.28 -14.09 -13.22
CA LEU A 387 6.17 -13.68 -12.15
C LEU A 387 7.31 -12.83 -12.69
N THR A 388 7.59 -11.70 -12.03
CA THR A 388 8.74 -10.85 -12.35
C THR A 388 9.56 -10.55 -11.10
N SER A 389 10.88 -10.55 -11.23
CA SER A 389 11.78 -10.17 -10.14
C SER A 389 13.18 -9.81 -10.63
N ALA A 390 13.83 -8.88 -9.92
CA ALA A 390 15.24 -8.59 -10.11
C ALA A 390 16.20 -9.70 -9.62
N GLY A 391 15.69 -10.77 -8.98
CA GLY A 391 16.51 -11.91 -8.56
C GLY A 391 15.68 -13.14 -8.22
N ASN A 392 16.13 -13.96 -7.26
CA ASN A 392 15.56 -15.29 -7.03
C ASN A 392 14.11 -15.26 -6.52
N LEU A 393 13.34 -16.29 -6.84
CA LEU A 393 11.94 -16.42 -6.46
C LEU A 393 11.55 -17.86 -6.10
N THR A 394 10.51 -17.99 -5.27
CA THR A 394 9.86 -19.28 -4.99
C THR A 394 8.36 -19.20 -5.22
N LEU A 395 7.78 -20.18 -5.92
CA LEU A 395 6.35 -20.45 -5.97
C LEU A 395 6.02 -21.64 -5.06
N ALA A 396 5.11 -21.42 -4.11
CA ALA A 396 4.65 -22.42 -3.15
C ALA A 396 3.12 -22.48 -3.09
N GLY A 397 2.57 -23.63 -2.72
CA GLY A 397 1.12 -23.81 -2.54
C GLY A 397 0.65 -25.25 -2.78
N ALA A 398 -0.40 -25.68 -2.09
CA ALA A 398 -0.93 -27.05 -2.20
C ALA A 398 -2.03 -27.23 -3.28
N HIS A 399 -2.51 -26.13 -3.88
CA HIS A 399 -3.65 -26.11 -4.80
C HIS A 399 -3.33 -25.39 -6.12
N VAL A 400 -2.24 -25.81 -6.75
CA VAL A 400 -1.89 -25.40 -8.12
C VAL A 400 -2.43 -26.35 -9.19
N ALA A 401 -3.36 -27.24 -8.82
CA ALA A 401 -3.88 -28.26 -9.73
C ALA A 401 -4.58 -27.68 -10.96
N ALA A 402 -5.10 -26.46 -10.84
CA ALA A 402 -5.71 -25.72 -11.93
C ALA A 402 -4.72 -24.88 -12.75
N LEU A 403 -3.49 -24.66 -12.27
CA LEU A 403 -2.47 -23.91 -13.03
C LEU A 403 -2.18 -24.63 -14.35
N LYS A 404 -2.35 -23.90 -15.44
CA LYS A 404 -2.11 -24.28 -16.83
C LYS A 404 -0.86 -23.61 -17.38
N ASP A 405 -0.60 -22.38 -16.96
CA ASP A 405 0.52 -21.58 -17.40
C ASP A 405 1.24 -20.96 -16.20
N VAL A 406 2.56 -21.09 -16.18
CA VAL A 406 3.44 -20.45 -15.21
C VAL A 406 4.58 -19.82 -16.00
N ASP A 407 4.60 -18.49 -16.05
CA ASP A 407 5.60 -17.70 -16.75
C ASP A 407 6.48 -16.96 -15.73
N ALA A 408 7.71 -17.44 -15.57
CA ALA A 408 8.76 -16.80 -14.78
C ALA A 408 9.88 -16.22 -15.67
N SER A 409 9.65 -16.03 -16.98
CA SER A 409 10.64 -15.52 -17.93
C SER A 409 11.14 -14.11 -17.60
N GLY A 410 10.34 -13.34 -16.85
CA GLY A 410 10.70 -12.02 -16.32
C GLY A 410 11.57 -12.04 -15.06
N VAL A 411 11.93 -13.22 -14.53
CA VAL A 411 12.76 -13.39 -13.34
C VAL A 411 14.24 -13.49 -13.73
N ASN A 412 15.07 -12.56 -13.26
CA ASN A 412 16.49 -12.51 -13.60
C ASN A 412 17.38 -13.45 -12.76
N GLY A 413 16.81 -14.11 -11.75
CA GLY A 413 17.52 -15.01 -10.82
C GLY A 413 17.06 -16.46 -10.90
N THR A 414 17.23 -17.21 -9.80
CA THR A 414 16.75 -18.59 -9.65
C THR A 414 15.24 -18.64 -9.45
N MET A 415 14.55 -19.60 -10.07
CA MET A 415 13.16 -19.94 -9.77
C MET A 415 13.07 -21.30 -9.08
N THR A 416 12.32 -21.39 -7.99
CA THR A 416 12.05 -22.66 -7.29
C THR A 416 10.56 -22.87 -7.16
N VAL A 417 10.08 -23.99 -7.69
CA VAL A 417 8.70 -24.41 -7.55
C VAL A 417 8.62 -25.54 -6.53
N THR A 418 7.90 -25.30 -5.43
CA THR A 418 7.74 -26.28 -4.33
C THR A 418 6.33 -26.90 -4.30
N ALA A 419 5.47 -26.52 -5.23
CA ALA A 419 4.12 -27.06 -5.34
C ALA A 419 4.15 -28.45 -6.00
N THR A 420 3.44 -29.42 -5.42
CA THR A 420 3.62 -30.85 -5.78
C THR A 420 2.48 -31.43 -6.63
N ASP A 421 1.61 -30.62 -7.23
CA ASP A 421 0.41 -31.12 -7.93
C ASP A 421 -0.04 -30.26 -9.13
N PHE A 422 0.81 -30.14 -10.17
CA PHE A 422 0.53 -29.42 -11.41
C PHE A 422 -0.31 -30.22 -12.42
N VAL A 423 -1.51 -30.65 -12.03
CA VAL A 423 -2.34 -31.57 -12.85
C VAL A 423 -2.82 -30.95 -14.17
N ALA A 424 -3.12 -29.65 -14.21
CA ALA A 424 -3.62 -28.98 -15.41
C ALA A 424 -2.54 -28.29 -16.24
N LEU A 425 -1.27 -28.36 -15.83
CA LEU A 425 -0.19 -27.62 -16.47
C LEU A 425 -0.10 -27.98 -17.95
N THR A 426 0.04 -26.95 -18.79
CA THR A 426 0.21 -27.06 -20.24
C THR A 426 1.44 -26.29 -20.73
N ALA A 427 1.82 -25.22 -20.04
CA ALA A 427 2.98 -24.38 -20.33
C ALA A 427 3.69 -24.04 -19.01
N TYR A 428 5.02 -24.04 -19.05
CA TYR A 428 5.89 -23.49 -18.01
C TYR A 428 7.05 -22.79 -18.72
N GLU A 429 7.35 -21.56 -18.34
CA GLU A 429 8.53 -20.82 -18.76
C GLU A 429 9.33 -20.43 -17.50
N GLY A 430 10.56 -20.91 -17.41
CA GLY A 430 11.45 -20.75 -16.26
C GLY A 430 12.09 -19.37 -16.17
N ALA A 431 12.95 -19.17 -15.18
CA ALA A 431 13.71 -17.93 -15.03
C ALA A 431 14.99 -17.94 -15.88
N ALA A 432 15.73 -16.83 -15.90
CA ALA A 432 17.03 -16.78 -16.58
C ALA A 432 18.20 -17.39 -15.78
N GLY A 433 17.93 -17.83 -14.53
CA GLY A 433 18.88 -18.49 -13.66
C GLY A 433 18.48 -19.94 -13.38
N ILE A 434 18.96 -20.53 -12.28
CA ILE A 434 18.64 -21.93 -11.95
C ILE A 434 17.14 -22.12 -11.71
N ASP A 435 16.54 -23.07 -12.39
CA ASP A 435 15.17 -23.51 -12.20
C ASP A 435 15.10 -24.85 -11.45
N THR A 436 14.16 -24.99 -10.53
CA THR A 436 13.86 -26.28 -9.88
C THR A 436 12.36 -26.52 -9.90
N VAL A 437 11.93 -27.49 -10.70
CA VAL A 437 10.53 -27.74 -11.03
C VAL A 437 10.18 -29.22 -10.85
N GLU A 438 9.08 -29.48 -10.13
CA GLU A 438 8.49 -30.82 -10.04
C GLU A 438 7.05 -30.79 -10.57
N VAL A 439 6.76 -31.53 -11.64
CA VAL A 439 5.42 -31.63 -12.25
C VAL A 439 4.81 -32.99 -11.96
N ALA A 440 3.68 -33.01 -11.26
CA ALA A 440 2.96 -34.23 -10.87
C ALA A 440 1.57 -34.32 -11.50
N GLY A 441 1.10 -35.54 -11.76
CA GLY A 441 -0.32 -35.81 -12.08
C GLY A 441 -0.85 -35.28 -13.42
N ALA A 442 -0.06 -34.51 -14.16
CA ALA A 442 -0.50 -33.85 -15.37
C ALA A 442 -0.86 -34.80 -16.51
N THR A 443 -1.90 -34.47 -17.29
CA THR A 443 -2.33 -35.23 -18.48
C THR A 443 -2.43 -34.32 -19.71
N GLY A 444 -2.27 -34.87 -20.92
CA GLY A 444 -2.24 -34.06 -22.16
C GLY A 444 -0.82 -33.68 -22.61
N THR A 445 -0.72 -32.69 -23.51
CA THR A 445 0.58 -32.17 -23.99
C THR A 445 1.03 -31.02 -23.10
N ARG A 446 2.30 -31.02 -22.71
CA ARG A 446 2.94 -30.03 -21.85
C ARG A 446 4.21 -29.52 -22.50
N ASN A 447 4.39 -28.21 -22.49
CA ASN A 447 5.60 -27.54 -22.93
C ASN A 447 6.26 -26.94 -21.69
N ILE A 448 7.43 -27.43 -21.34
CA ILE A 448 8.22 -26.93 -20.22
C ILE A 448 9.49 -26.34 -20.82
N ASP A 449 9.65 -25.03 -20.72
CA ASP A 449 10.89 -24.33 -21.03
C ASP A 449 11.54 -23.89 -19.72
N LEU A 450 12.73 -24.41 -19.41
CA LEU A 450 13.47 -24.04 -18.21
C LEU A 450 14.32 -22.77 -18.42
N ASN A 451 14.36 -22.24 -19.67
CA ASN A 451 15.17 -21.09 -20.07
C ASN A 451 16.68 -21.33 -19.94
N ASN A 452 17.46 -20.44 -19.33
CA ASN A 452 18.90 -20.64 -19.19
C ASN A 452 19.21 -20.88 -17.72
N GLY A 453 20.11 -21.79 -17.39
CA GLY A 453 20.41 -22.10 -16.01
C GLY A 453 21.08 -23.45 -15.88
N ASP A 454 21.51 -23.78 -14.66
CA ASP A 454 21.84 -25.16 -14.35
C ASP A 454 20.57 -25.79 -13.73
N ASP A 455 19.66 -26.27 -14.57
CA ASP A 455 18.27 -26.50 -14.16
C ASP A 455 17.99 -27.91 -13.64
N SER A 456 16.94 -28.05 -12.85
CA SER A 456 16.48 -29.34 -12.32
C SER A 456 15.00 -29.50 -12.57
N PHE A 457 14.65 -30.44 -13.44
CA PHE A 457 13.28 -30.80 -13.74
C PHE A 457 12.99 -32.23 -13.31
N LYS A 458 11.86 -32.41 -12.62
CA LYS A 458 11.34 -33.72 -12.24
C LYS A 458 9.91 -33.87 -12.69
N SER A 459 9.64 -34.90 -13.50
CA SER A 459 8.29 -35.33 -13.82
C SER A 459 7.90 -36.50 -12.92
N VAL A 460 6.73 -36.40 -12.29
CA VAL A 460 5.97 -37.52 -11.72
C VAL A 460 4.60 -37.66 -12.39
N ALA A 461 4.48 -37.22 -13.64
CA ALA A 461 3.27 -37.35 -14.45
C ALA A 461 2.89 -38.82 -14.70
N THR A 462 1.60 -39.09 -14.93
CA THR A 462 1.04 -40.44 -15.12
C THR A 462 0.39 -40.66 -16.50
N GLY A 463 0.56 -39.69 -17.42
CA GLY A 463 0.09 -39.79 -18.80
C GLY A 463 0.41 -38.57 -19.67
N GLY A 464 0.21 -38.70 -20.99
CA GLY A 464 0.31 -37.60 -21.96
C GLY A 464 1.67 -37.45 -22.65
N THR A 465 1.88 -36.28 -23.27
CA THR A 465 3.13 -35.91 -23.94
C THR A 465 3.82 -34.81 -23.12
N LEU A 466 5.05 -35.05 -22.73
CA LEU A 466 5.89 -34.07 -22.05
C LEU A 466 6.98 -33.60 -23.01
N ILE A 467 7.02 -32.31 -23.28
CA ILE A 467 8.06 -31.65 -24.07
C ILE A 467 8.84 -30.77 -23.10
N VAL A 468 10.13 -31.05 -22.92
CA VAL A 468 11.00 -30.25 -22.04
C VAL A 468 12.15 -29.67 -22.85
N ASN A 469 12.36 -28.37 -22.71
CA ASN A 469 13.53 -27.62 -23.16
C ASN A 469 14.32 -27.20 -21.91
N GLY A 470 15.58 -27.62 -21.78
CA GLY A 470 16.47 -27.17 -20.71
C GLY A 470 17.12 -25.82 -20.98
N GLY A 471 17.22 -25.45 -22.27
CA GLY A 471 18.02 -24.33 -22.73
C GLY A 471 19.47 -24.39 -22.23
N ALA A 472 20.10 -23.24 -22.00
CA ALA A 472 21.55 -23.20 -21.83
C ALA A 472 22.02 -23.36 -20.39
N GLY A 473 22.82 -24.40 -20.12
CA GLY A 473 23.63 -24.49 -18.91
C GLY A 473 24.00 -25.92 -18.56
N LYS A 474 23.64 -26.41 -17.37
CA LYS A 474 23.81 -27.82 -16.96
C LYS A 474 22.56 -28.26 -16.23
N ASP A 475 21.77 -29.01 -16.94
CA ASP A 475 20.44 -29.42 -16.58
C ASP A 475 20.39 -30.89 -16.16
N THR A 476 19.41 -31.16 -15.30
CA THR A 476 19.10 -32.48 -14.79
C THR A 476 17.63 -32.75 -14.96
N PHE A 477 17.33 -33.81 -15.69
CA PHE A 477 15.97 -34.27 -15.96
C PHE A 477 15.74 -35.61 -15.28
N GLU A 478 14.76 -35.66 -14.37
CA GLU A 478 14.24 -36.87 -13.74
C GLU A 478 12.84 -37.15 -14.29
N LEU A 479 12.73 -38.10 -15.23
CA LEU A 479 11.45 -38.43 -15.86
C LEU A 479 10.73 -39.55 -15.08
N ASN A 480 9.39 -39.48 -14.97
CA ASN A 480 8.66 -40.44 -14.16
C ASN A 480 8.70 -41.85 -14.75
N ALA A 481 8.53 -42.80 -13.84
CA ALA A 481 8.00 -44.13 -14.03
C ALA A 481 6.53 -44.19 -14.49
N GLY A 482 6.09 -43.35 -15.42
CA GLY A 482 4.66 -43.24 -15.73
C GLY A 482 4.12 -44.40 -16.57
N ALA A 483 2.80 -44.48 -16.70
CA ALA A 483 2.08 -45.66 -17.19
C ALA A 483 2.31 -45.93 -18.69
N ALA A 484 1.99 -47.15 -19.15
CA ALA A 484 2.14 -47.52 -20.56
C ALA A 484 1.42 -46.52 -21.51
N GLY A 485 2.17 -45.84 -22.37
CA GLY A 485 1.64 -44.91 -23.39
C GLY A 485 2.08 -43.44 -23.26
N GLU A 486 2.99 -43.11 -22.34
CA GLU A 486 3.59 -41.77 -22.27
C GLU A 486 4.61 -41.53 -23.39
N THR A 487 4.75 -40.26 -23.79
CA THR A 487 5.80 -39.83 -24.72
C THR A 487 6.56 -38.68 -24.09
N ASN A 488 7.84 -38.90 -23.80
CA ASN A 488 8.73 -37.85 -23.32
C ASN A 488 9.60 -37.40 -24.48
N ILE A 489 9.66 -36.08 -24.70
CA ILE A 489 10.47 -35.46 -25.75
C ILE A 489 11.37 -34.45 -25.07
N ILE A 490 12.69 -34.68 -25.14
CA ILE A 490 13.69 -33.68 -24.78
C ILE A 490 14.05 -32.93 -26.06
N ASN A 491 13.75 -31.63 -26.10
CA ASN A 491 13.94 -30.80 -27.28
C ASN A 491 15.31 -30.09 -27.22
N VAL A 492 16.13 -30.28 -28.25
CA VAL A 492 17.47 -29.69 -28.36
C VAL A 492 17.59 -29.04 -29.73
N THR A 493 17.47 -27.71 -29.79
CA THR A 493 17.35 -26.98 -31.06
C THR A 493 18.62 -26.23 -31.45
N ALA A 494 19.51 -25.98 -30.48
CA ALA A 494 20.81 -25.38 -30.68
C ALA A 494 21.87 -26.00 -29.76
N LEU A 495 23.16 -25.85 -30.13
CA LEU A 495 24.28 -26.27 -29.26
C LEU A 495 24.32 -25.52 -27.92
N SER A 496 23.68 -24.36 -27.83
CA SER A 496 23.50 -23.65 -26.56
C SER A 496 22.65 -24.46 -25.59
N ASP A 497 21.74 -25.30 -26.09
CA ASP A 497 20.76 -26.06 -25.31
C ASP A 497 21.38 -27.36 -24.73
N MET A 498 22.71 -27.45 -24.74
CA MET A 498 23.49 -28.61 -24.33
C MET A 498 24.70 -28.16 -23.52
N LYS A 499 25.18 -29.01 -22.61
CA LYS A 499 26.46 -28.76 -21.97
C LYS A 499 27.61 -28.84 -22.97
N VAL A 500 28.13 -27.66 -23.32
CA VAL A 500 29.26 -27.54 -24.23
C VAL A 500 30.58 -27.74 -23.51
N THR A 501 31.37 -28.70 -23.98
CA THR A 501 32.76 -28.87 -23.55
C THR A 501 33.74 -28.58 -24.69
N ALA A 502 34.78 -27.79 -24.39
CA ALA A 502 35.89 -27.60 -25.30
C ALA A 502 36.77 -28.85 -25.34
N ILE A 503 36.90 -29.49 -26.51
CA ILE A 503 37.65 -30.74 -26.66
C ILE A 503 38.82 -30.53 -27.62
N ALA A 504 40.02 -30.52 -27.07
CA ALA A 504 41.25 -30.43 -27.88
C ALA A 504 41.83 -31.80 -28.24
N ASP A 505 41.54 -32.83 -27.44
CA ASP A 505 42.02 -34.20 -27.63
C ASP A 505 41.13 -35.23 -26.89
N GLN A 506 41.46 -36.52 -27.07
CA GLN A 506 40.79 -37.63 -26.41
C GLN A 506 40.84 -37.54 -24.87
N ALA A 507 41.94 -37.04 -24.29
CA ALA A 507 42.08 -36.94 -22.85
C ALA A 507 41.16 -35.85 -22.27
N ALA A 508 40.96 -34.75 -23.01
CA ALA A 508 40.00 -33.71 -22.68
C ALA A 508 38.56 -34.26 -22.67
N LEU A 509 38.17 -35.06 -23.68
CA LEU A 509 36.87 -35.74 -23.67
C LEU A 509 36.71 -36.64 -22.43
N GLY A 510 37.70 -37.49 -22.14
CA GLY A 510 37.64 -38.36 -20.97
C GLY A 510 37.63 -37.62 -19.62
N ALA A 511 38.28 -36.45 -19.55
CA ALA A 511 38.24 -35.59 -18.37
C ALA A 511 36.88 -34.91 -18.20
N ALA A 512 36.24 -34.49 -19.30
CA ALA A 512 34.91 -33.89 -19.31
C ALA A 512 33.84 -34.83 -18.74
N LEU A 513 33.85 -36.09 -19.19
CA LEU A 513 32.94 -37.13 -18.72
C LEU A 513 33.12 -37.39 -17.22
N GLN A 514 34.36 -37.48 -16.73
CA GLN A 514 34.61 -37.66 -15.29
C GLN A 514 34.25 -36.43 -14.44
N ALA A 515 34.34 -35.23 -15.00
CA ALA A 515 34.02 -33.99 -14.32
C ALA A 515 32.50 -33.70 -14.27
N GLY A 516 31.68 -34.50 -14.96
CA GLY A 516 30.24 -34.26 -15.02
C GLY A 516 29.86 -33.05 -15.87
N ALA A 517 30.64 -32.76 -16.92
CA ALA A 517 30.40 -31.69 -17.88
C ALA A 517 29.44 -32.13 -19.00
N TYR A 518 28.25 -32.58 -18.59
CA TYR A 518 27.18 -33.06 -19.46
C TYR A 518 25.82 -32.73 -18.84
N GLU A 519 24.81 -32.74 -19.69
CA GLU A 519 23.40 -32.81 -19.30
C GLU A 519 23.07 -34.21 -18.77
N LEU A 520 22.24 -34.33 -17.74
CA LEU A 520 21.85 -35.63 -17.18
C LEU A 520 20.36 -35.89 -17.37
N VAL A 521 20.02 -36.98 -18.06
CA VAL A 521 18.64 -37.47 -18.16
C VAL A 521 18.55 -38.83 -17.48
N THR A 522 17.62 -38.97 -16.56
CA THR A 522 17.36 -40.19 -15.81
C THR A 522 15.90 -40.63 -15.97
N GLY A 523 15.63 -41.92 -15.77
CA GLY A 523 14.25 -42.42 -15.72
C GLY A 523 13.63 -42.86 -17.06
N PHE A 524 14.43 -43.06 -18.12
CA PHE A 524 13.99 -43.70 -19.37
C PHE A 524 13.35 -45.08 -19.11
N LYS A 525 12.20 -45.37 -19.75
CA LYS A 525 11.47 -46.65 -19.59
C LYS A 525 10.87 -47.13 -20.91
N THR A 526 10.13 -48.24 -20.87
CA THR A 526 9.54 -48.96 -22.02
C THR A 526 8.43 -48.21 -22.78
N ALA A 527 8.37 -46.88 -22.67
CA ALA A 527 7.46 -46.01 -23.43
C ALA A 527 8.28 -45.26 -24.50
N LYS A 528 7.66 -44.45 -25.36
CA LYS A 528 8.43 -43.78 -26.43
C LYS A 528 9.14 -42.56 -25.84
N ASP A 529 10.45 -42.64 -25.68
CA ASP A 529 11.28 -41.51 -25.25
C ASP A 529 12.11 -41.00 -26.45
N GLU A 530 12.08 -39.70 -26.72
CA GLU A 530 12.73 -39.07 -27.88
C GLU A 530 13.71 -37.98 -27.44
N PHE A 531 14.89 -37.97 -28.05
CA PHE A 531 15.73 -36.76 -28.13
C PHE A 531 15.52 -36.16 -29.51
N ASN A 532 14.88 -34.99 -29.56
CA ASN A 532 14.62 -34.28 -30.81
C ASN A 532 15.77 -33.31 -31.09
N MET A 533 16.46 -33.52 -32.22
CA MET A 533 17.61 -32.72 -32.65
C MET A 533 17.45 -32.18 -34.09
N ASP A 534 16.24 -32.26 -34.65
CA ASP A 534 15.93 -31.97 -36.05
C ASP A 534 16.44 -30.58 -36.51
N ASP A 535 16.36 -29.58 -35.63
CA ASP A 535 16.71 -28.19 -35.94
C ASP A 535 18.22 -27.89 -35.92
N MET A 536 19.06 -28.83 -35.45
CA MET A 536 20.52 -28.69 -35.43
C MET A 536 21.17 -29.00 -36.79
N GLY A 537 20.41 -29.49 -37.77
CA GLY A 537 20.90 -29.74 -39.13
C GLY A 537 21.94 -30.88 -39.23
N LEU A 538 21.87 -31.84 -38.31
CA LEU A 538 22.79 -32.97 -38.23
C LEU A 538 22.53 -33.94 -39.38
N THR A 539 23.60 -34.47 -40.00
CA THR A 539 23.50 -35.30 -41.21
C THR A 539 24.19 -36.65 -41.08
N ASN A 540 25.17 -36.79 -40.19
CA ASN A 540 25.98 -37.99 -40.03
C ASN A 540 25.92 -38.53 -38.59
N ILE A 541 25.05 -39.49 -38.32
CA ILE A 541 24.99 -40.17 -37.01
C ILE A 541 25.87 -41.43 -37.05
N SER A 542 26.85 -41.51 -36.15
CA SER A 542 27.72 -42.67 -36.00
C SER A 542 27.01 -43.82 -35.27
N GLY A 543 27.50 -45.03 -35.47
CA GLY A 543 27.08 -46.18 -34.66
C GLY A 543 27.58 -46.08 -33.21
N VAL A 544 27.06 -46.96 -32.36
CA VAL A 544 27.42 -47.04 -30.94
C VAL A 544 28.87 -47.52 -30.79
N VAL A 545 29.66 -46.78 -30.03
CA VAL A 545 31.06 -47.09 -29.73
C VAL A 545 31.26 -47.39 -28.26
N THR A 546 32.33 -48.13 -27.96
CA THR A 546 32.56 -48.74 -26.64
C THR A 546 33.74 -48.16 -25.86
N SER A 547 34.31 -47.05 -26.33
CA SER A 547 35.42 -46.39 -25.64
C SER A 547 35.51 -44.92 -26.01
N VAL A 548 35.98 -44.09 -25.06
CA VAL A 548 36.27 -42.66 -25.27
C VAL A 548 37.21 -42.44 -26.47
N ALA A 549 38.18 -43.33 -26.67
CA ALA A 549 39.09 -43.28 -27.82
C ALA A 549 38.36 -43.40 -29.17
N ALA A 550 37.44 -44.37 -29.25
CA ALA A 550 36.65 -44.62 -30.45
C ALA A 550 35.66 -43.47 -30.68
N ALA A 551 35.04 -42.95 -29.61
CA ALA A 551 34.12 -41.82 -29.70
C ALA A 551 34.82 -40.57 -30.26
N TYR A 552 35.97 -40.21 -29.69
CA TYR A 552 36.77 -39.08 -30.17
C TYR A 552 37.19 -39.22 -31.64
N THR A 553 37.49 -40.43 -32.09
CA THR A 553 37.85 -40.68 -33.49
C THR A 553 36.64 -40.54 -34.44
N GLN A 554 35.45 -40.93 -34.00
CA GLN A 554 34.24 -40.89 -34.83
C GLN A 554 33.69 -39.48 -35.03
N LEU A 555 33.91 -38.55 -34.08
CA LEU A 555 33.50 -37.15 -34.24
C LEU A 555 34.15 -36.49 -35.47
N ALA A 556 35.29 -37.01 -35.95
CA ALA A 556 35.99 -36.57 -37.18
C ALA A 556 35.17 -36.62 -38.47
N THR A 557 34.13 -37.44 -38.48
CA THR A 557 33.34 -37.72 -39.68
C THR A 557 31.85 -37.79 -39.41
N ASN A 558 31.43 -37.64 -38.16
CA ASN A 558 30.04 -37.79 -37.73
C ASN A 558 29.68 -36.64 -36.81
N ASP A 559 28.46 -36.12 -37.00
CA ASP A 559 27.91 -35.01 -36.22
C ASP A 559 27.38 -35.50 -34.87
N VAL A 560 27.02 -36.79 -34.76
CA VAL A 560 26.56 -37.44 -33.51
C VAL A 560 27.29 -38.76 -33.29
N VAL A 561 27.72 -39.01 -32.05
CA VAL A 561 28.36 -40.26 -31.61
C VAL A 561 27.74 -40.73 -30.30
N ILE A 562 27.36 -42.01 -30.25
CA ILE A 562 26.83 -42.64 -29.03
C ILE A 562 27.94 -43.46 -28.38
N LEU A 563 28.35 -43.08 -27.17
CA LEU A 563 29.36 -43.78 -26.37
C LEU A 563 28.67 -44.60 -25.27
N ASN A 564 28.98 -45.89 -25.22
CA ASN A 564 28.70 -46.78 -24.09
C ASN A 564 30.02 -47.15 -23.41
N GLU A 565 30.28 -46.60 -22.22
CA GLU A 565 31.59 -46.76 -21.55
C GLU A 565 31.89 -48.19 -21.08
N ASN A 566 30.89 -49.07 -21.01
CA ASN A 566 31.03 -50.43 -20.49
C ASN A 566 31.05 -51.52 -21.58
N GLY A 567 30.95 -51.13 -22.85
CA GLY A 567 31.31 -51.99 -23.97
C GLY A 567 30.32 -53.07 -24.39
N SER A 568 29.06 -52.99 -23.95
CA SER A 568 27.98 -53.81 -24.49
C SER A 568 27.45 -53.17 -25.80
N ASN A 569 27.45 -53.95 -26.89
CA ASN A 569 26.88 -53.49 -28.16
C ASN A 569 25.37 -53.27 -27.97
N LEU A 570 24.78 -52.28 -28.65
CA LEU A 570 23.35 -51.93 -28.53
C LEU A 570 22.40 -53.04 -29.05
N ASP A 571 22.91 -54.23 -29.33
CA ASP A 571 22.21 -55.36 -29.93
C ASP A 571 21.92 -56.46 -28.90
N ASN A 572 20.80 -56.26 -28.20
CA ASN A 572 19.68 -57.18 -28.03
C ASN A 572 19.90 -58.58 -27.39
N ASN A 573 19.08 -58.87 -26.36
CA ASN A 573 18.89 -60.14 -25.65
C ASN A 573 19.99 -60.60 -24.67
N THR A 574 19.98 -60.07 -23.45
CA THR A 574 19.81 -60.90 -22.24
C THR A 574 19.32 -60.05 -21.07
N GLY A 575 18.42 -60.61 -20.25
CA GLY A 575 17.80 -59.93 -19.10
C GLY A 575 18.71 -59.85 -17.88
N ASP A 576 19.89 -59.29 -18.05
CA ASP A 576 20.84 -58.97 -16.99
C ASP A 576 20.90 -57.45 -16.85
N GLY A 577 20.37 -56.94 -15.73
CA GLY A 577 20.32 -55.51 -15.43
C GLY A 577 21.71 -54.92 -15.30
N HIS A 578 22.24 -54.42 -16.41
CA HIS A 578 23.46 -53.63 -16.46
C HIS A 578 23.13 -52.16 -16.18
N THR A 579 23.99 -51.52 -15.39
CA THR A 579 23.97 -50.09 -15.08
C THR A 579 24.93 -49.34 -16.01
N ASP A 580 24.77 -49.52 -17.31
CA ASP A 580 25.69 -48.96 -18.32
C ASP A 580 25.34 -47.51 -18.65
N ASP A 581 26.18 -46.53 -18.31
CA ASP A 581 25.94 -45.14 -18.69
C ASP A 581 26.08 -44.96 -20.22
N PHE A 582 25.08 -44.34 -20.86
CA PHE A 582 25.16 -43.96 -22.26
C PHE A 582 25.41 -42.46 -22.40
N TYR A 583 26.26 -42.08 -23.34
CA TYR A 583 26.55 -40.69 -23.65
C TYR A 583 26.24 -40.39 -25.12
N VAL A 584 25.43 -39.37 -25.37
CA VAL A 584 25.21 -38.80 -26.71
C VAL A 584 26.11 -37.59 -26.85
N ILE A 585 27.07 -37.65 -27.78
CA ILE A 585 28.06 -36.59 -28.02
C ILE A 585 27.80 -35.99 -29.39
N VAL A 586 27.68 -34.66 -29.45
CA VAL A 586 27.26 -33.93 -30.65
C VAL A 586 28.33 -32.92 -31.02
N ASP A 587 28.92 -33.07 -32.21
CA ASP A 587 29.84 -32.11 -32.82
C ASP A 587 29.12 -31.35 -33.95
N ALA A 588 28.52 -30.21 -33.61
CA ALA A 588 27.84 -29.40 -34.61
C ALA A 588 28.76 -28.35 -35.28
N ALA A 589 30.01 -28.21 -34.84
CA ALA A 589 30.98 -27.28 -35.43
C ALA A 589 31.81 -27.90 -36.56
N GLY A 590 31.84 -29.24 -36.64
CA GLY A 590 32.61 -30.01 -37.63
C GLY A 590 34.12 -29.84 -37.49
N ASP A 591 34.57 -29.19 -36.41
CA ASP A 591 35.97 -28.94 -36.07
C ASP A 591 36.33 -29.44 -34.66
N HIS A 592 35.35 -30.04 -33.96
CA HIS A 592 35.45 -30.64 -32.63
C HIS A 592 35.87 -29.67 -31.53
N SER A 593 35.94 -28.38 -31.82
CA SER A 593 36.42 -27.39 -30.87
C SER A 593 35.48 -27.23 -29.68
N SER A 594 34.21 -27.58 -29.87
CA SER A 594 33.14 -27.58 -28.88
C SER A 594 32.14 -28.68 -29.20
N VAL A 595 31.82 -29.55 -28.23
CA VAL A 595 30.78 -30.59 -28.38
C VAL A 595 29.74 -30.46 -27.27
N GLY A 596 28.48 -30.78 -27.58
CA GLY A 596 27.43 -30.98 -26.58
C GLY A 596 27.43 -32.43 -26.08
N ILE A 597 27.15 -32.66 -24.80
CA ILE A 597 27.13 -34.01 -24.20
C ILE A 597 25.87 -34.22 -23.35
N PHE A 598 25.10 -35.27 -23.65
CA PHE A 598 24.06 -35.82 -22.76
C PHE A 598 24.52 -37.14 -22.16
N LYS A 599 24.27 -37.34 -20.88
CA LYS A 599 24.31 -38.63 -20.21
C LYS A 599 22.88 -39.16 -20.01
N ILE A 600 22.67 -40.40 -20.41
CA ILE A 600 21.45 -41.17 -20.16
C ILE A 600 21.78 -42.21 -19.09
N ASP A 601 21.19 -42.06 -17.91
CA ASP A 601 21.32 -43.03 -16.80
C ASP A 601 20.37 -44.22 -17.03
N SER A 602 20.91 -45.44 -16.94
CA SER A 602 20.43 -46.61 -17.70
C SER A 602 19.65 -47.65 -16.91
N LEU A 603 19.09 -47.29 -15.77
CA LEU A 603 18.40 -48.26 -14.90
C LEU A 603 17.18 -48.98 -15.53
N ALA A 604 16.72 -48.65 -16.75
CA ALA A 604 15.61 -49.38 -17.41
C ALA A 604 15.49 -49.27 -18.96
N ILE A 605 16.58 -49.17 -19.73
CA ILE A 605 16.48 -49.12 -21.21
C ILE A 605 16.08 -50.51 -21.78
N ALA A 606 14.89 -50.63 -22.39
CA ALA A 606 14.58 -51.73 -23.29
C ALA A 606 15.02 -51.39 -24.71
N ALA A 607 15.53 -52.38 -25.44
CA ALA A 607 16.35 -52.24 -26.66
C ALA A 607 15.65 -51.64 -27.91
N ALA A 608 14.48 -51.01 -27.80
CA ALA A 608 13.69 -50.53 -28.95
C ALA A 608 13.11 -49.11 -28.81
N ASP A 609 13.42 -48.38 -27.72
CA ASP A 609 12.49 -47.35 -27.24
C ASP A 609 13.07 -45.91 -27.17
N ILE A 610 14.34 -45.72 -27.54
CA ILE A 610 14.96 -44.39 -27.67
C ILE A 610 15.16 -44.07 -29.16
N ASP A 611 14.41 -43.10 -29.66
CA ASP A 611 14.63 -42.51 -30.99
C ASP A 611 15.41 -41.20 -30.83
N ILE A 612 16.59 -41.12 -31.45
CA ILE A 612 17.26 -39.84 -31.72
C ILE A 612 16.79 -39.44 -33.11
N VAL A 613 15.95 -38.39 -33.17
CA VAL A 613 15.32 -37.92 -34.41
C VAL A 613 16.09 -36.74 -34.96
#